data_AF-A0A1M6UMM3-F1
#
_entry.id   AF-A0A1M6UMM3-F1
#
_cell.length_a   1.000
_cell.length_b   1.000
_cell.length_c   1.000
_cell.angle_alpha   90.00
_cell.angle_beta   90.00
_cell.angle_gamma   90.00
#
_symmetry.space_group_name_H-M   'P 1'
#
loop_
_entity.id
_entity.type
_entity.pdbx_description
1 polymer ?
#
loop_
_entity_poly.entity_id
_entity_poly.type
_entity_poly.pdbx_seq_one_letter_code
_entity_poly.pdbx_strand_id
1 'polypeptide(L)'
;MSVAEEDIEESLRILLFTYPGERLMHPDFGCRIRDFCYRNFDEEFIAQLKDEILRAILLNESRIDVDEILITKVDDDDVVNVEIQYTVRMTNSRSNLVFPFYINEGTDVTL
;
A
#
# COMPACT_ATOMS: atom_id res chain seq x y z
N MET A 1 -20.71 -6.54 -3.90
CA MET A 1 -19.42 -7.19 -4.19
C MET A 1 -19.56 -8.66 -3.83
N SER A 2 -18.81 -9.55 -4.47
CA SER A 2 -18.82 -10.97 -4.08
C SER A 2 -17.98 -11.18 -2.82
N VAL A 3 -18.29 -12.21 -2.03
CA VAL A 3 -17.50 -12.57 -0.82
C VAL A 3 -16.01 -12.74 -1.13
N ALA A 4 -15.68 -13.24 -2.33
CA ALA A 4 -14.30 -13.41 -2.76
C ALA A 4 -13.58 -12.07 -3.05
N GLU A 5 -14.29 -11.08 -3.60
CA GLU A 5 -13.73 -9.73 -3.84
C GLU A 5 -13.52 -8.98 -2.52
N GLU A 6 -14.45 -9.12 -1.57
CA GLU A 6 -14.32 -8.55 -0.22
C GLU A 6 -13.14 -9.18 0.55
N ASP A 7 -12.96 -10.50 0.46
CA ASP A 7 -11.83 -11.20 1.07
C ASP A 7 -10.47 -10.78 0.48
N ILE A 8 -10.42 -10.49 -0.83
CA ILE A 8 -9.22 -9.92 -1.48
C ILE A 8 -8.93 -8.52 -0.93
N GLU A 9 -9.95 -7.66 -0.81
CA GLU A 9 -9.78 -6.32 -0.27
C GLU A 9 -9.27 -6.35 1.18
N GLU A 10 -9.86 -7.19 2.03
CA GLU A 10 -9.41 -7.38 3.41
C GLU A 10 -7.98 -7.94 3.47
N SER A 11 -7.65 -8.92 2.63
CA SER A 11 -6.30 -9.48 2.51
C SER A 11 -5.27 -8.40 2.16
N LEU A 12 -5.57 -7.55 1.16
CA LEU A 12 -4.72 -6.42 0.78
C LEU A 12 -4.53 -5.44 1.93
N ARG A 13 -5.60 -5.06 2.64
CA ARG A 13 -5.48 -4.18 3.82
C ARG A 13 -4.56 -4.80 4.86
N ILE A 14 -4.77 -6.07 5.21
CA ILE A 14 -3.94 -6.78 6.18
C ILE A 14 -2.47 -6.80 5.74
N LEU A 15 -2.20 -7.11 4.47
CA LEU A 15 -0.85 -7.13 3.91
C LEU A 15 -0.15 -5.77 4.06
N LEU A 16 -0.84 -4.69 3.69
CA LEU A 16 -0.27 -3.34 3.69
C LEU A 16 -0.06 -2.80 5.10
N PHE A 17 -0.92 -3.17 6.06
CA PHE A 17 -0.78 -2.76 7.46
C PHE A 17 0.12 -3.67 8.30
N THR A 18 0.54 -4.83 7.80
CA THR A 18 1.45 -5.73 8.50
C THR A 18 2.90 -5.41 8.15
N TYR A 19 3.75 -5.21 9.16
CA TYR A 19 5.18 -5.04 8.95
C TYR A 19 5.86 -6.41 8.79
N PRO A 20 6.79 -6.59 7.83
CA PRO A 20 7.54 -7.83 7.70
C PRO A 20 8.22 -8.22 9.02
N GLY A 21 8.04 -9.48 9.43
CA GLY A 21 8.52 -10.00 10.71
C GLY A 21 7.50 -9.98 11.85
N GLU A 22 6.35 -9.30 11.71
CA GLU A 22 5.27 -9.35 12.72
C GLU A 22 4.63 -10.76 12.82
N ARG A 23 4.67 -11.53 11.73
CA ARG A 23 4.18 -12.93 11.70
C ARG A 23 5.34 -13.91 11.85
N LEU A 24 5.46 -14.54 13.01
CA LEU A 24 6.55 -15.47 13.34
C LEU A 24 6.74 -16.61 12.31
N MET A 25 5.64 -17.17 11.82
CA MET A 25 5.66 -18.28 10.85
C MET A 25 5.79 -17.80 9.39
N HIS A 26 5.64 -16.50 9.14
CA HIS A 26 5.67 -15.88 7.81
C HIS A 26 6.40 -14.53 7.87
N PRO A 27 7.73 -14.54 8.09
CA PRO A 27 8.49 -13.32 8.30
C PRO A 27 8.50 -12.40 7.06
N ASP A 28 8.35 -12.96 5.86
CA ASP A 28 8.32 -12.21 4.61
C ASP A 28 6.94 -11.58 4.30
N PHE A 29 5.89 -11.94 5.06
CA PHE A 29 4.55 -11.38 4.88
C PHE A 29 4.50 -9.96 5.43
N GLY A 30 4.10 -9.01 4.60
CA GLY A 30 3.88 -7.62 4.98
C GLY A 30 4.31 -6.63 3.91
N CYS A 31 4.23 -5.35 4.25
CA CYS A 31 4.69 -4.23 3.44
C CYS A 31 5.46 -3.25 4.32
N ARG A 32 6.60 -2.75 3.84
CA ARG A 32 7.40 -1.76 4.57
C ARG A 32 6.92 -0.33 4.38
N ILE A 33 5.62 -0.13 4.20
CA ILE A 33 5.03 1.20 4.00
C ILE A 33 5.35 2.16 5.15
N ARG A 34 5.49 1.65 6.39
CA ARG A 34 5.85 2.44 7.57
C ARG A 34 7.24 3.08 7.47
N ASP A 35 8.17 2.52 6.69
CA ASP A 35 9.52 3.08 6.49
C ASP A 35 9.49 4.39 5.68
N PHE A 36 8.34 4.72 5.10
CA PHE A 36 8.08 5.92 4.32
C PHE A 36 7.43 7.05 5.13
N CYS A 37 6.93 6.80 6.35
CA CYS A 37 6.23 7.80 7.18
C CYS A 37 7.04 9.08 7.47
N TYR A 38 8.37 9.08 7.34
CA TYR A 38 9.23 10.22 7.72
C TYR A 38 10.10 10.73 6.58
N ARG A 39 9.70 10.43 5.34
CA ARG A 39 10.44 10.80 4.14
C ARG A 39 9.76 11.99 3.47
N ASN A 40 10.56 12.79 2.77
CA ASN A 40 10.04 13.88 1.96
C ASN A 40 9.22 13.31 0.80
N PHE A 41 8.12 13.99 0.47
CA PHE A 41 7.30 13.64 -0.68
C PHE A 41 7.96 14.15 -1.97
N ASP A 42 8.79 13.32 -2.59
CA ASP A 42 9.44 13.57 -3.88
C ASP A 42 9.18 12.43 -4.89
N GLU A 43 9.68 12.58 -6.12
CA GLU A 43 9.50 11.55 -7.16
C GLU A 43 10.16 10.21 -6.79
N GLU A 44 11.27 10.25 -6.05
CA GLU A 44 11.97 9.05 -5.58
C GLU A 44 11.15 8.30 -4.53
N PHE A 45 10.55 9.02 -3.58
CA PHE A 45 9.60 8.50 -2.60
C PHE A 45 8.45 7.78 -3.30
N ILE A 46 7.82 8.41 -4.29
CA ILE A 46 6.70 7.84 -5.03
C ILE A 46 7.15 6.54 -5.74
N ALA A 47 8.30 6.56 -6.42
CA ALA A 47 8.80 5.39 -7.13
C ALA A 47 9.11 4.21 -6.19
N GLN A 48 9.79 4.48 -5.07
CA GLN A 48 10.15 3.45 -4.09
C GLN A 48 8.92 2.89 -3.37
N LEU A 49 7.96 3.75 -3.02
CA LEU A 49 6.72 3.31 -2.36
C LEU A 49 5.87 2.44 -3.31
N LYS A 50 5.77 2.82 -4.58
CA LYS A 50 5.12 1.99 -5.61
C LYS A 50 5.77 0.62 -5.74
N ASP A 51 7.10 0.56 -5.81
CA ASP A 51 7.83 -0.70 -5.94
C ASP A 51 7.63 -1.60 -4.73
N GLU A 52 7.69 -1.05 -3.51
CA GLU A 52 7.49 -1.83 -2.28
C GLU A 52 6.06 -2.40 -2.19
N ILE A 53 5.04 -1.59 -2.52
CA ILE A 53 3.64 -2.06 -2.57
C ILE A 53 3.46 -3.15 -3.62
N LEU A 54 3.98 -2.92 -4.83
CA LEU A 54 3.88 -3.89 -5.93
C LEU A 54 4.55 -5.22 -5.56
N ARG A 55 5.74 -5.15 -4.96
CA ARG A 55 6.49 -6.33 -4.50
C ARG A 55 5.74 -7.09 -3.43
N ALA A 56 5.18 -6.39 -2.43
CA ALA A 56 4.40 -7.00 -1.37
C ALA A 56 3.19 -7.75 -1.92
N ILE A 57 2.43 -7.13 -2.83
CA ILE A 57 1.25 -7.73 -3.47
C ILE A 57 1.64 -8.94 -4.32
N LEU A 58 2.68 -8.81 -5.15
CA LEU A 58 3.12 -9.88 -6.04
C LEU A 58 3.55 -11.15 -5.27
N LEU A 59 4.12 -10.98 -4.07
CA LEU A 59 4.57 -12.09 -3.24
C LEU A 59 3.44 -12.73 -2.42
N ASN A 60 2.41 -11.96 -2.03
CA ASN A 60 1.44 -12.39 -1.01
C ASN A 60 0.00 -12.50 -1.52
N GLU A 61 -0.35 -11.89 -2.65
CA GLU A 61 -1.73 -11.83 -3.16
C GLU A 61 -1.80 -12.15 -4.67
N SER A 62 -1.67 -13.44 -5.02
CA SER A 62 -1.64 -13.91 -6.41
C SER A 62 -3.00 -13.93 -7.12
N ARG A 63 -4.09 -13.59 -6.42
CA ARG A 63 -5.46 -13.61 -6.96
C ARG A 63 -5.79 -12.39 -7.82
N ILE A 64 -4.94 -11.37 -7.79
CA ILE A 64 -5.12 -10.12 -8.53
C ILE A 64 -3.93 -9.84 -9.45
N ASP A 65 -4.19 -9.04 -10.48
CA ASP A 65 -3.17 -8.36 -11.27
C ASP A 65 -3.26 -6.86 -10.97
N VAL A 66 -2.14 -6.25 -10.56
CA VAL A 66 -2.07 -4.80 -10.32
C VAL A 66 -1.99 -4.10 -11.66
N ASP A 67 -2.98 -3.26 -11.95
CA ASP A 67 -3.06 -2.48 -13.18
C ASP A 67 -2.30 -1.16 -13.02
N GLU A 68 -2.52 -0.45 -11.92
CA GLU A 68 -1.89 0.84 -11.63
C GLU A 68 -1.80 1.11 -10.13
N ILE A 69 -0.74 1.81 -9.71
CA ILE A 69 -0.62 2.38 -8.36
C ILE A 69 -0.45 3.89 -8.51
N LEU A 70 -1.39 4.65 -7.94
CA LEU A 70 -1.40 6.11 -7.91
C LEU A 70 -1.11 6.57 -6.49
N ILE A 71 -0.21 7.54 -6.36
CA ILE A 71 0.21 8.10 -5.07
C ILE A 71 0.06 9.61 -5.18
N THR A 72 -0.80 10.20 -4.36
CA THR A 72 -1.13 11.62 -4.41
C THR A 72 -1.03 12.24 -3.02
N LYS A 73 -0.36 13.38 -2.89
CA LYS A 73 -0.39 14.18 -1.66
C LYS A 73 -1.75 14.86 -1.56
N VAL A 74 -2.36 14.85 -0.38
CA VAL A 74 -3.55 15.62 -0.05
C VAL A 74 -3.08 16.98 0.45
N ASP A 75 -3.57 18.05 -0.15
CA ASP A 75 -2.98 19.40 -0.09
C ASP A 75 -2.84 20.02 1.33
N ASP A 76 -3.53 19.50 2.35
CA ASP A 76 -3.64 20.16 3.68
C ASP A 76 -3.16 19.35 4.90
N ASP A 77 -2.96 18.03 4.83
CA ASP A 77 -2.91 17.19 6.05
C ASP A 77 -1.66 16.31 6.23
N ASP A 78 -0.59 16.51 5.45
CA ASP A 78 0.56 15.59 5.45
C ASP A 78 0.11 14.12 5.24
N VAL A 79 -0.96 13.98 4.46
CA VAL A 79 -1.56 12.71 4.07
C VAL A 79 -1.23 12.44 2.63
N VAL A 80 -0.83 11.20 2.36
CA VAL A 80 -0.68 10.64 1.03
C VAL A 80 -1.78 9.62 0.83
N ASN A 81 -2.53 9.77 -0.27
CA ASN A 81 -3.44 8.74 -0.72
C ASN A 81 -2.70 7.77 -1.62
N VAL A 82 -2.83 6.48 -1.31
CA VAL A 82 -2.39 5.40 -2.17
C VAL A 82 -3.64 4.74 -2.75
N GLU A 83 -3.77 4.80 -4.08
CA GLU A 83 -4.79 4.10 -4.83
C GLU A 83 -4.14 2.95 -5.61
N ILE A 84 -4.67 1.75 -5.42
CA ILE A 84 -4.24 0.53 -6.11
C ILE A 84 -5.40 0.09 -6.99
N GLN A 85 -5.22 0.17 -8.30
CA GLN A 85 -6.15 -0.36 -9.28
C GLN A 85 -5.71 -1.76 -9.66
N TYR A 86 -6.64 -2.71 -9.64
CA TYR A 86 -6.33 -4.11 -9.88
C TYR A 86 -7.49 -4.86 -10.52
N THR A 87 -7.14 -5.93 -11.23
CA THR A 87 -8.08 -6.85 -11.84
C THR A 87 -8.05 -8.18 -11.08
N VAL A 88 -9.22 -8.66 -10.65
CA VAL A 88 -9.37 -9.98 -10.02
C VAL A 88 -9.30 -11.05 -11.10
N ARG A 89 -8.29 -11.93 -11.04
CA ARG A 89 -8.01 -12.92 -12.10
C ARG A 89 -9.17 -13.88 -12.38
N MET A 90 -9.88 -14.28 -11.33
CA MET A 90 -10.94 -15.29 -11.43
C MET A 90 -12.20 -14.75 -12.12
N THR A 91 -12.57 -13.51 -11.83
CA THR A 91 -13.82 -12.89 -12.32
C THR A 91 -13.59 -11.94 -13.48
N ASN A 92 -12.33 -11.57 -13.75
CA ASN A 92 -11.94 -10.50 -14.66
C ASN A 92 -12.63 -9.16 -14.32
N SER A 93 -12.99 -8.98 -13.04
CA SER A 93 -13.57 -7.74 -12.50
C SER A 93 -12.45 -6.76 -12.19
N ARG A 94 -12.64 -5.49 -12.56
CA ARG A 94 -11.78 -4.39 -12.14
C ARG A 94 -12.28 -3.79 -10.85
N SER A 95 -11.35 -3.55 -9.93
CA SER A 95 -11.61 -2.93 -8.62
C SER A 95 -10.48 -1.97 -8.28
N ASN A 96 -10.70 -1.14 -7.26
CA ASN A 96 -9.64 -0.33 -6.68
C ASN A 96 -9.68 -0.41 -5.15
N LEU A 97 -8.53 -0.14 -4.53
CA LEU A 97 -8.37 0.02 -3.09
C LEU A 97 -7.68 1.36 -2.85
N VAL A 98 -8.33 2.23 -2.09
CA VAL A 98 -7.78 3.53 -1.69
C VAL A 98 -7.59 3.54 -0.19
N PHE A 99 -6.40 3.94 0.27
CA PHE A 99 -6.16 4.16 1.68
C PHE A 99 -5.29 5.40 1.92
N PRO A 100 -5.62 6.21 2.93
CA PRO A 100 -4.80 7.32 3.36
C PRO A 100 -3.63 6.83 4.23
N PHE A 101 -2.48 7.46 4.07
CA PHE A 101 -1.28 7.20 4.86
C PHE A 101 -0.65 8.53 5.29
N TYR A 102 -0.32 8.67 6.57
CA TYR A 102 0.29 9.88 7.11
C TYR A 102 1.81 9.86 6.89
N ILE A 103 2.33 10.95 6.32
CA ILE A 103 3.76 11.24 6.24
C ILE A 103 4.07 12.36 7.25
N ASN A 104 4.68 12.04 8.38
CA ASN A 104 5.20 13.08 9.25
C ASN A 104 6.38 13.77 8.55
N GLU A 105 6.20 15.01 8.10
CA GLU A 105 7.33 15.88 7.77
C GLU A 105 8.11 16.12 9.07
N GLY A 106 9.29 15.50 9.18
CA GLY A 106 10.16 15.57 10.37
C GLY A 106 10.82 16.94 10.56
N THR A 107 10.06 18.03 10.46
CA THR A 107 10.57 19.40 10.53
C THR A 107 9.72 20.26 11.47
N ASP A 108 9.69 19.92 12.77
CA ASP A 108 9.49 20.95 13.79
C ASP A 108 10.12 20.55 15.13
N VAL A 109 11.45 20.64 15.19
CA VAL A 109 12.14 20.91 16.45
C VAL A 109 12.76 22.29 16.32
N THR A 110 11.91 23.31 16.40
CA THR A 110 12.38 24.67 16.69
C THR A 110 12.89 24.68 18.14
N LEU A 111 14.22 24.63 18.32
CA LEU A 111 14.89 24.93 19.60
C LEU A 111 15.06 26.43 19.79
#